data_AF-A0A836H3U3-F1
#
_entry.id   AF-A0A836H3U3-F1
#
_cell.length_a   1.000
_cell.length_b   1.000
_cell.length_c   1.000
_cell.angle_alpha   90.00
_cell.angle_beta   90.00
_cell.angle_gamma   90.00
#
_symmetry.space_group_name_H-M   'P 1'
#
loop_
_entity.id
_entity.type
_entity.pdbx_description
1 polymer ?
#
loop_
_entity_poly.entity_id
_entity_poly.type
_entity_poly.pdbx_seq_one_letter_code
_entity_poly.pdbx_strand_id
1 'polypeptide(L)'
;MSSTAQAAVVKKSASTLQRLVVEPVMNAAHKIEGHSARKMQCMEPSMAEWIKAQEARGADAATISRQRFLREQRQLVSYRVVRFFAECRYIASGQYYNNYNMGCFLQDVRFATQAFFIFLMAVMIGRRSVYPPISPTSPLAIALDHKVNPNY
;
A
#
# COMPACT_ATOMS: atom_id res chain seq x y z
N MET A 1 37.65 27.01 -33.60
CA MET A 1 38.20 26.65 -32.27
C MET A 1 37.06 26.55 -31.24
N SER A 2 36.16 25.55 -31.34
CA SER A 2 34.91 25.55 -30.54
C SER A 2 34.55 24.21 -29.88
N SER A 3 35.42 23.19 -29.97
CA SER A 3 35.12 21.82 -29.49
C SER A 3 35.53 21.58 -28.03
N THR A 4 36.57 22.26 -27.53
CA THR A 4 37.13 22.02 -26.18
C THR A 4 36.31 22.66 -25.05
N ALA A 5 35.62 23.78 -25.30
CA ALA A 5 34.82 24.47 -24.28
C ALA A 5 33.52 23.71 -23.94
N GLN A 6 32.87 23.09 -24.93
CA GLN A 6 31.64 22.31 -24.71
C GLN A 6 31.92 21.00 -23.95
N ALA A 7 33.05 20.34 -24.21
CA ALA A 7 33.47 19.13 -23.49
C ALA A 7 33.79 19.38 -22.00
N ALA A 8 34.33 20.57 -21.66
CA ALA A 8 34.67 20.93 -20.29
C ALA A 8 33.44 21.27 -19.43
N VAL A 9 32.41 21.89 -20.02
CA VAL A 9 31.15 22.24 -19.33
C VAL A 9 30.31 20.99 -19.05
N VAL A 10 30.27 20.03 -19.98
CA VAL A 10 29.59 18.74 -19.76
C VAL A 10 30.30 17.91 -18.68
N LYS A 11 31.64 17.89 -18.64
CA LYS A 11 32.39 17.23 -17.56
C LYS A 11 32.22 17.90 -16.18
N LYS A 12 32.14 19.23 -16.11
CA LYS A 12 31.88 19.95 -14.85
C LYS A 12 30.44 19.75 -14.36
N SER A 13 29.46 19.75 -15.26
CA SER A 13 28.04 19.51 -14.91
C SER A 13 27.80 18.07 -14.45
N ALA A 14 28.46 17.10 -15.09
CA ALA A 14 28.45 15.71 -14.64
C ALA A 14 29.05 15.54 -13.24
N SER A 15 30.14 16.26 -12.90
CA SER A 15 30.77 16.17 -11.58
C SER A 15 29.99 16.89 -10.46
N THR A 16 29.28 17.99 -10.76
CA THR A 16 28.38 18.63 -9.79
C THR A 16 27.09 17.84 -9.58
N LEU A 17 26.48 17.28 -10.63
CA LEU A 17 25.33 16.37 -10.47
C LEU A 17 25.72 15.10 -9.71
N GLN A 18 26.92 14.57 -9.96
CA GLN A 18 27.45 13.43 -9.22
C GLN A 18 27.63 13.74 -7.73
N ARG A 19 28.15 14.93 -7.38
CA ARG A 19 28.29 15.35 -5.98
C ARG A 19 26.99 15.75 -5.30
N LEU A 20 26.08 16.39 -6.02
CA LEU A 20 24.86 16.95 -5.42
C LEU A 20 23.69 15.96 -5.38
N VAL A 21 23.70 14.95 -6.25
CA VAL A 21 22.60 13.97 -6.35
C VAL A 21 23.10 12.56 -6.12
N VAL A 22 24.15 12.13 -6.81
CA VAL A 22 24.61 10.73 -6.73
C VAL A 22 25.22 10.42 -5.36
N GLU A 23 26.12 11.26 -4.85
CA GLU A 23 26.73 11.06 -3.52
C GLU A 23 25.71 10.99 -2.38
N PRO A 24 24.74 11.93 -2.22
CA PRO A 24 23.75 11.83 -1.16
C PRO A 24 22.81 10.63 -1.34
N VAL A 25 22.43 10.29 -2.57
CA VAL A 25 21.60 9.10 -2.84
C VAL A 25 22.34 7.81 -2.50
N MET A 26 23.61 7.68 -2.88
CA MET A 26 24.43 6.51 -2.56
C MET A 26 24.69 6.41 -1.06
N ASN A 27 24.97 7.53 -0.39
CA ASN A 27 25.12 7.55 1.07
C ASN A 27 23.83 7.16 1.79
N ALA A 28 22.67 7.58 1.29
CA ALA A 28 21.38 7.16 1.81
C ALA A 28 21.13 5.67 1.56
N ALA A 29 21.43 5.18 0.35
CA ALA A 29 21.30 3.78 -0.01
C ALA A 29 22.18 2.89 0.89
N HIS A 30 23.44 3.25 1.10
CA HIS A 30 24.34 2.51 2.01
C HIS A 30 23.88 2.54 3.46
N LYS A 31 23.32 3.65 3.94
CA LYS A 31 22.72 3.70 5.29
C LYS A 31 21.51 2.76 5.40
N ILE A 32 20.66 2.74 4.38
CA ILE A 32 19.49 1.85 4.33
C ILE A 32 19.93 0.39 4.25
N GLU A 33 20.91 0.08 3.41
CA GLU A 33 21.50 -1.25 3.25
C GLU A 33 22.12 -1.73 4.57
N GLY A 34 22.98 -0.92 5.19
CA GLY A 34 23.60 -1.25 6.47
C GLY A 34 22.59 -1.44 7.60
N HIS A 35 21.53 -0.62 7.64
CA HIS A 35 20.43 -0.81 8.59
C HIS A 35 19.65 -2.10 8.34
N SER A 36 19.36 -2.41 7.07
CA SER A 36 18.61 -3.60 6.67
C SER A 36 19.41 -4.87 6.94
N ALA A 37 20.71 -4.87 6.65
CA ALA A 37 21.61 -5.99 6.96
C ALA A 37 21.65 -6.28 8.47
N ARG A 38 21.71 -5.24 9.32
CA ARG A 38 21.61 -5.41 10.78
C ARG A 38 20.27 -6.01 11.21
N LYS A 39 19.16 -5.58 10.61
CA LYS A 39 17.85 -6.20 10.89
C LYS A 39 17.77 -7.66 10.45
N MET A 40 18.38 -8.03 9.33
CA MET A 40 18.44 -9.42 8.88
C MET A 40 19.22 -10.33 9.85
N GLN A 41 20.19 -9.79 10.58
CA GLN A 41 20.91 -10.54 11.61
C GLN A 41 20.06 -10.85 12.85
N CYS A 42 19.05 -10.01 13.14
CA CYS A 42 18.08 -10.22 14.20
C CYS A 42 16.85 -11.03 13.74
N MET A 43 16.87 -11.53 12.51
CA MET A 43 15.75 -12.31 11.97
C MET A 43 15.64 -13.66 12.68
N GLU A 44 14.43 -14.17 12.78
CA GLU A 44 14.15 -15.46 13.38
C GLU A 44 14.94 -16.58 12.63
N PRO A 45 15.58 -17.52 13.36
CA PRO A 45 16.49 -18.50 12.75
C PRO A 45 15.85 -19.34 11.64
N SER A 46 14.62 -19.81 11.83
CA SER A 46 13.94 -20.67 10.84
C SER A 46 13.65 -19.93 9.53
N MET A 47 13.29 -18.64 9.61
CA MET A 47 13.13 -17.77 8.43
C MET A 47 14.47 -17.53 7.73
N ALA A 48 15.55 -17.30 8.49
CA ALA A 48 16.88 -17.10 7.92
C ALA A 48 17.41 -18.34 7.19
N GLU A 49 17.23 -19.53 7.77
CA GLU A 49 17.56 -20.80 7.14
C GLU A 49 16.74 -21.03 5.87
N TRP A 50 15.44 -20.74 5.91
CA TRP A 50 14.58 -20.88 4.74
C TRP A 50 14.99 -19.96 3.60
N ILE A 51 15.30 -18.69 3.87
CA ILE A 51 15.77 -17.74 2.84
C ILE A 51 17.08 -18.23 2.23
N LYS A 52 18.06 -18.63 3.05
CA LYS A 52 19.33 -19.20 2.57
C LYS A 52 19.12 -20.44 1.70
N ALA A 53 18.18 -21.31 2.06
CA ALA A 53 17.86 -22.49 1.28
C ALA A 53 17.21 -22.16 -0.08
N GLN A 54 16.41 -21.09 -0.18
CA GLN A 54 15.87 -20.63 -1.47
C GLN A 54 16.94 -19.93 -2.32
N GLU A 55 17.78 -19.12 -1.70
CA GLU A 55 18.89 -18.44 -2.36
C GLU A 55 19.89 -19.46 -2.94
N ALA A 56 20.21 -20.53 -2.19
CA ALA A 56 21.04 -21.64 -2.66
C ALA A 56 20.42 -22.40 -3.86
N ARG A 57 19.11 -22.32 -4.05
CA ARG A 57 18.39 -22.88 -5.23
C ARG A 57 18.33 -21.90 -6.40
N GLY A 58 18.92 -20.70 -6.27
CA GLY A 58 18.85 -19.63 -7.26
C GLY A 58 17.48 -18.96 -7.34
N ALA A 59 16.64 -19.10 -6.30
CA ALA A 59 15.29 -18.59 -6.31
C ALA A 59 15.08 -17.47 -5.29
N ASP A 60 14.32 -16.45 -5.68
CA ASP A 60 13.97 -15.35 -4.79
C ASP A 60 12.89 -15.76 -3.78
N ALA A 61 13.27 -15.76 -2.50
CA ALA A 61 12.41 -16.08 -1.37
C ALA A 61 11.17 -15.16 -1.29
N ALA A 62 11.29 -13.88 -1.65
CA ALA A 62 10.18 -12.94 -1.66
C ALA A 62 9.14 -13.31 -2.73
N THR A 63 9.60 -13.68 -3.92
CA THR A 63 8.71 -14.13 -5.00
C THR A 63 8.00 -15.43 -4.65
N ILE A 64 8.72 -16.42 -4.10
CA ILE A 64 8.13 -17.71 -3.70
C ILE A 64 7.07 -17.51 -2.60
N SER A 65 7.40 -16.74 -1.56
CA SER A 65 6.46 -16.47 -0.46
C SER A 65 5.20 -15.77 -0.95
N ARG A 66 5.32 -14.80 -1.86
CA ARG A 66 4.17 -14.14 -2.50
C ARG A 66 3.30 -15.14 -3.25
N GLN A 67 3.89 -16.01 -4.08
CA GLN A 67 3.14 -17.00 -4.83
C GLN A 67 2.41 -17.97 -3.91
N ARG A 68 3.08 -18.43 -2.86
CA ARG A 68 2.48 -19.29 -1.82
C ARG A 68 1.30 -18.60 -1.16
N PHE A 69 1.48 -17.36 -0.71
CA PHE A 69 0.41 -16.57 -0.09
C PHE A 69 -0.80 -16.44 -1.02
N LEU A 70 -0.60 -16.09 -2.29
CA LEU A 70 -1.70 -15.94 -3.24
C LEU A 70 -2.45 -17.26 -3.48
N ARG A 71 -1.74 -18.38 -3.57
CA ARG A 71 -2.35 -19.71 -3.71
C ARG A 71 -3.19 -20.07 -2.48
N GLU A 72 -2.64 -19.87 -1.28
CA GLU A 72 -3.33 -20.13 -0.02
C GLU A 72 -4.55 -19.21 0.12
N GLN A 73 -4.42 -17.92 -0.17
CA GLN A 73 -5.55 -16.98 -0.14
C GLN A 73 -6.67 -17.42 -1.10
N ARG A 74 -6.34 -17.87 -2.30
CA ARG A 74 -7.33 -18.36 -3.28
C ARG A 74 -8.09 -19.58 -2.75
N GLN A 75 -7.40 -20.53 -2.14
CA GLN A 75 -8.04 -21.71 -1.53
C GLN A 75 -8.92 -21.32 -0.33
N LEU A 76 -8.49 -20.33 0.45
CA LEU A 76 -9.24 -19.81 1.59
C LEU A 76 -10.51 -19.06 1.19
N VAL A 77 -10.68 -18.63 -0.07
CA VAL A 77 -11.91 -17.95 -0.52
C VAL A 77 -13.13 -18.84 -0.31
N SER A 78 -13.08 -20.10 -0.74
CA SER A 78 -14.21 -21.02 -0.59
C SER A 78 -14.53 -21.26 0.88
N TYR A 79 -13.51 -21.45 1.71
CA TYR A 79 -13.67 -21.55 3.17
C TYR A 79 -14.33 -20.29 3.74
N ARG A 80 -13.88 -19.10 3.35
CA ARG A 80 -14.42 -17.81 3.82
C ARG A 80 -15.89 -17.63 3.44
N VAL A 81 -16.29 -18.04 2.24
CA VAL A 81 -17.70 -17.98 1.81
C VAL A 81 -18.57 -18.88 2.68
N VAL A 82 -18.16 -20.15 2.87
CA VAL A 82 -18.90 -21.08 3.73
C VAL A 82 -18.98 -20.55 5.15
N ARG A 83 -17.87 -20.05 5.68
CA ARG A 83 -17.80 -19.47 7.02
C ARG A 83 -18.71 -18.26 7.18
N PHE A 84 -18.73 -17.36 6.20
CA PHE A 84 -19.60 -16.19 6.18
C PHE A 84 -21.08 -16.57 6.30
N PHE A 85 -21.56 -17.53 5.48
CA PHE A 85 -22.93 -17.98 5.59
C PHE A 85 -23.24 -18.72 6.91
N ALA A 86 -22.27 -19.44 7.46
CA ALA A 86 -22.42 -20.05 8.78
C ALA A 86 -22.58 -18.99 9.87
N GLU A 87 -21.78 -17.92 9.82
CA GLU A 87 -21.86 -16.79 10.75
C GLU A 87 -23.18 -16.01 10.59
N CYS A 88 -23.64 -15.75 9.37
CA CYS A 88 -24.95 -15.13 9.14
C CYS A 88 -26.09 -15.94 9.74
N ARG A 89 -26.07 -17.27 9.58
CA ARG A 89 -27.08 -18.15 10.20
C ARG A 89 -26.98 -18.13 11.73
N TYR A 90 -25.77 -18.12 12.27
CA TYR A 90 -25.55 -18.05 13.72
C TYR A 90 -26.11 -16.74 14.31
N ILE A 91 -25.87 -15.61 13.65
CA ILE A 91 -26.43 -14.32 14.04
C ILE A 91 -27.96 -14.34 13.90
N ALA A 92 -28.48 -14.80 12.75
CA ALA A 92 -29.92 -14.87 12.50
C ALA A 92 -30.67 -15.81 13.46
N SER A 93 -29.99 -16.84 13.97
CA SER A 93 -30.56 -17.77 14.96
C SER A 93 -30.73 -17.16 16.36
N GLY A 94 -30.20 -15.96 16.60
CA GLY A 94 -30.22 -15.30 17.90
C GLY A 94 -29.22 -15.85 18.92
N GLN A 95 -28.64 -17.03 18.67
CA GLN A 95 -27.66 -17.65 19.58
C GLN A 95 -26.42 -16.79 19.82
N TYR A 96 -26.03 -15.98 18.84
CA TYR A 96 -24.93 -15.03 18.95
C TYR A 96 -25.07 -14.08 20.15
N TYR A 97 -26.29 -13.63 20.43
CA TYR A 97 -26.56 -12.63 21.48
C TYR A 97 -26.64 -13.24 22.89
N ASN A 98 -26.80 -14.57 23.00
CA ASN A 98 -26.97 -15.24 24.30
C ASN A 98 -25.72 -15.20 25.18
N ASN A 99 -24.52 -15.13 24.57
CA ASN A 99 -23.23 -15.05 25.27
C ASN A 99 -22.45 -13.81 24.84
N TYR A 100 -23.14 -12.70 24.65
CA TYR A 100 -22.52 -11.46 24.18
C TYR A 100 -21.56 -10.88 25.23
N ASN A 101 -20.32 -10.59 24.83
CA ASN A 101 -19.30 -10.02 25.70
C ASN A 101 -18.58 -8.84 25.04
N MET A 102 -17.68 -8.19 25.79
CA MET A 102 -16.92 -7.04 25.30
C MET A 102 -16.04 -7.37 24.08
N GLY A 103 -15.55 -8.61 23.97
CA GLY A 103 -14.80 -9.07 22.79
C GLY A 103 -15.67 -9.11 21.53
N CYS A 104 -16.89 -9.63 21.64
CA CYS A 104 -17.88 -9.60 20.56
C CYS A 104 -18.21 -8.16 20.14
N PHE A 105 -18.38 -7.26 21.11
CA PHE A 105 -18.60 -5.84 20.83
C PHE A 105 -17.45 -5.20 20.04
N LEU A 106 -16.20 -5.42 20.45
CA LEU A 106 -15.04 -4.90 19.71
C LEU A 106 -14.97 -5.47 18.28
N GLN A 107 -15.34 -6.73 18.10
CA GLN A 107 -15.41 -7.37 16.78
C GLN A 107 -16.50 -6.74 15.91
N ASP A 108 -17.69 -6.50 16.46
CA ASP A 108 -18.80 -5.84 15.76
C ASP A 108 -18.45 -4.40 15.37
N VAL A 109 -17.81 -3.63 16.27
CA VAL A 109 -17.34 -2.27 15.99
C VAL A 109 -16.32 -2.27 14.85
N ARG A 110 -15.38 -3.20 14.86
CA ARG A 110 -14.40 -3.35 13.77
C ARG A 110 -15.08 -3.68 12.44
N PHE A 111 -16.03 -4.61 12.44
CA PHE A 111 -16.81 -4.95 11.26
C PHE A 111 -17.59 -3.74 10.74
N ALA A 112 -18.30 -3.03 11.62
CA ALA A 112 -19.07 -1.84 11.27
C ALA A 112 -18.19 -0.73 10.67
N THR A 113 -17.00 -0.52 11.23
CA THR A 113 -16.05 0.49 10.73
C THR A 113 -15.54 0.12 9.32
N GLN A 114 -15.23 -1.16 9.11
CA GLN A 114 -14.80 -1.66 7.79
C GLN A 114 -15.94 -1.58 6.76
N ALA A 115 -17.16 -1.94 7.14
CA ALA A 115 -18.34 -1.83 6.28
C ALA A 115 -18.63 -0.36 5.91
N PHE A 116 -18.52 0.56 6.87
CA PHE A 116 -18.67 1.99 6.63
C PHE A 116 -17.60 2.53 5.67
N PHE A 117 -16.35 2.10 5.83
CA PHE A 117 -15.28 2.47 4.90
C PHE A 117 -15.57 1.99 3.47
N ILE A 118 -15.98 0.72 3.31
CA ILE A 118 -16.36 0.18 2.00
C ILE A 118 -17.54 0.96 1.40
N PHE A 119 -18.53 1.31 2.22
CA PHE A 119 -19.66 2.15 1.80
C PHE A 119 -19.19 3.52 1.28
N LEU A 120 -18.31 4.21 2.00
CA LEU A 120 -17.76 5.49 1.54
C LEU A 120 -17.00 5.35 0.21
N MET A 121 -16.19 4.30 0.07
CA MET A 121 -15.49 4.01 -1.18
C MET A 121 -16.48 3.76 -2.33
N ALA A 122 -17.54 2.98 -2.10
CA ALA A 122 -18.57 2.72 -3.08
C ALA A 122 -19.32 4.00 -3.49
N VAL A 123 -19.63 4.89 -2.55
CA VAL A 123 -20.25 6.20 -2.83
C VAL A 123 -19.32 7.08 -3.69
N MET A 124 -18.03 7.13 -3.36
CA MET A 124 -17.05 7.88 -4.16
C MET A 124 -16.92 7.33 -5.59
N ILE A 125 -16.91 6.01 -5.76
CA ILE A 125 -16.89 5.36 -7.08
C ILE A 125 -18.17 5.65 -7.85
N GLY A 126 -19.35 5.50 -7.21
CA GLY A 126 -20.65 5.76 -7.83
C GLY A 126 -20.79 7.21 -8.29
N ARG A 127 -20.28 8.16 -7.50
CA ARG A 127 -20.24 9.58 -7.86
C ARG A 127 -19.11 9.93 -8.83
N ARG A 128 -18.15 9.02 -9.06
CA ARG A 128 -16.91 9.27 -9.82
C ARG A 128 -16.11 10.49 -9.33
N SER A 129 -16.27 10.85 -8.06
CA SER A 129 -15.60 12.00 -7.45
C SER A 129 -15.35 11.75 -5.97
N VAL A 130 -14.11 12.00 -5.55
CA VAL A 130 -13.69 11.99 -4.15
C VAL A 130 -14.40 13.11 -3.37
N TYR A 131 -14.59 14.27 -4.01
CA TYR A 131 -15.23 15.41 -3.39
C TYR A 131 -16.76 15.30 -3.42
N PRO A 132 -17.45 15.74 -2.35
CA PRO A 132 -18.90 15.88 -2.38
C PRO A 132 -19.33 16.77 -3.55
N PRO A 133 -20.49 16.49 -4.17
CA PRO A 133 -20.99 17.33 -5.22
C PRO A 133 -21.27 18.72 -4.63
N ILE A 134 -20.66 19.74 -5.21
CA ILE A 134 -20.91 21.12 -4.83
C ILE A 134 -22.33 21.44 -5.29
N SER A 135 -23.16 22.01 -4.42
CA SER A 135 -24.50 22.45 -4.83
C SER A 135 -24.37 23.47 -5.96
N PRO A 136 -25.24 23.43 -6.99
CA PRO A 136 -25.14 24.36 -8.13
C PRO A 136 -25.33 25.82 -7.71
N THR A 137 -25.97 26.05 -6.56
CA THR A 137 -26.18 27.37 -5.95
C THR A 137 -25.09 27.79 -4.97
N SER A 138 -24.06 26.97 -4.75
CA SER A 138 -22.96 27.32 -3.85
C SER A 138 -22.09 28.43 -4.49
N PRO A 139 -21.66 29.44 -3.71
CA PRO A 139 -20.69 30.44 -4.16
C PRO A 139 -19.41 29.82 -4.76
N LEU A 140 -19.03 28.62 -4.32
CA LEU A 140 -17.89 27.88 -4.84
C LEU A 140 -18.12 27.38 -6.28
N ALA A 141 -19.33 26.93 -6.62
CA ALA A 141 -19.66 26.47 -7.97
C ALA A 141 -19.62 27.63 -8.98
N ILE A 142 -20.18 28.78 -8.60
CA ILE A 142 -20.18 30.01 -9.40
C ILE A 142 -18.74 30.52 -9.62
N ALA A 143 -17.90 30.45 -8.57
CA ALA A 143 -16.50 30.85 -8.67
C ALA A 143 -15.67 29.91 -9.56
N LEU A 144 -15.99 28.62 -9.64
CA LEU A 144 -15.33 27.67 -10.54
C LEU A 144 -15.72 27.90 -12.01
N ASP A 145 -16.96 28.31 -12.28
CA ASP A 145 -17.47 28.58 -13.63
C ASP A 145 -16.86 29.87 -14.23
N HIS A 146 -16.63 30.89 -13.40
CA HIS A 146 -16.04 32.16 -13.83
C HIS A 146 -14.51 32.20 -13.84
N LYS A 147 -13.83 31.23 -13.22
CA LYS A 147 -12.36 31.19 -13.17
C LYS A 147 -11.81 30.29 -14.26
N VAL A 148 -12.00 30.70 -15.51
CA VAL A 148 -11.31 30.13 -16.68
C VAL A 148 -9.82 30.42 -16.53
N ASN A 149 -8.99 29.38 -16.51
CA ASN A 149 -7.54 29.50 -16.51
C ASN A 149 -7.11 30.27 -17.78
N PRO A 150 -6.48 31.45 -17.70
CA PRO A 150 -6.11 32.23 -18.89
C PRO A 150 -4.97 31.61 -19.72
N ASN A 151 -4.42 30.46 -19.30
CA ASN A 151 -3.35 29.74 -19.99
C ASN A 151 -3.81 28.45 -20.70
N TYR A 152 -5.12 28.25 -20.92
CA TYR A 152 -5.66 27.29 -21.89
C TYR A 152 -6.72 27.96 -22.76
#